data_AF-A0A974U7I1-F1
#
_entry.id   AF-A0A974U7I1-F1
#
_cell.length_a   1.000
_cell.length_b   1.000
_cell.length_c   1.000
_cell.angle_alpha   90.00
_cell.angle_beta   90.00
_cell.angle_gamma   90.00
#
_symmetry.space_group_name_H-M   'P 1'
#
loop_
_entity.id
_entity.type
_entity.pdbx_description
1 polymer ?
#
loop_
_entity_poly.entity_id
_entity_poly.type
_entity_poly.pdbx_seq_one_letter_code
_entity_poly.pdbx_strand_id
1 'polypeptide(L)'
;MLRIIGLFLLSGLTISCTTVEMDNTPAINATLQADYHGFDYQGNYVWAGAMNLAWTEMSEHVIGAPIQVRSNLQQVQNRVNSYNHPVFTRNDISVDSFYIKSGYGQKTINLINREVKQKFPQKSLPDLKINLGDKDIISYAYLLKEVQYKTPFSVSTLNFNGQTVQAFSATNTKMRNNIQILQYDNDDRFVLELKLKDVKDKLFLVKGYENTSAKEIIQLIDNNIGSSEKLNSRDEFKAPKLVLDVSHQHQDFINLPITNTGFENYVISTMIENIKFNMDEIGAKVENEAYIGFTSSASSVVNTPKRLILDKPYWIIMKDSQGQSPYFILGVKNSKLMQKIGK
;
A
#
# COMPACT_ATOMS: atom_id res chain seq x y z
N MET A 1 -70.41 59.62 -26.76
CA MET A 1 -69.05 60.01 -27.20
C MET A 1 -68.09 59.54 -26.09
N LEU A 2 -67.24 58.52 -26.37
CA LEU A 2 -66.19 57.94 -25.50
C LEU A 2 -66.70 57.30 -24.16
N ARG A 3 -66.13 56.23 -23.58
CA ARG A 3 -64.87 55.48 -23.74
C ARG A 3 -65.04 54.07 -23.12
N ILE A 4 -64.21 53.14 -23.57
CA ILE A 4 -64.14 51.69 -23.29
C ILE A 4 -63.85 51.38 -21.80
N ILE A 5 -64.52 50.35 -21.25
CA ILE A 5 -64.33 49.77 -19.91
C ILE A 5 -63.28 48.65 -19.97
N GLY A 6 -62.26 48.73 -19.12
CA GLY A 6 -61.20 47.74 -18.95
C GLY A 6 -61.35 46.93 -17.66
N LEU A 7 -61.09 45.64 -17.79
CA LEU A 7 -61.27 44.53 -16.86
C LEU A 7 -60.18 44.51 -15.76
N PHE A 8 -60.56 44.32 -14.49
CA PHE A 8 -59.65 43.99 -13.37
C PHE A 8 -59.91 42.55 -12.90
N LEU A 9 -58.85 41.74 -12.86
CA LEU A 9 -58.83 40.38 -12.31
C LEU A 9 -58.30 40.42 -10.87
N LEU A 10 -59.09 39.90 -9.92
CA LEU A 10 -58.69 39.55 -8.55
C LEU A 10 -58.94 38.05 -8.33
N SER A 11 -57.89 37.30 -8.04
CA SER A 11 -57.91 36.02 -7.30
C SER A 11 -56.52 35.90 -6.67
N GLY A 12 -56.33 35.77 -5.35
CA GLY A 12 -56.93 34.80 -4.44
C GLY A 12 -55.83 33.81 -4.05
N LEU A 13 -54.89 34.22 -3.18
CA LEU A 13 -53.85 33.33 -2.64
C LEU A 13 -54.40 32.57 -1.42
N THR A 14 -54.41 31.25 -1.49
CA THR A 14 -54.64 30.36 -0.35
C THR A 14 -53.31 29.91 0.25
N ILE A 15 -53.22 29.94 1.57
CA ILE A 15 -52.09 29.46 2.37
C ILE A 15 -52.26 27.94 2.53
N SER A 16 -51.29 27.16 2.05
CA SER A 16 -51.13 25.75 2.41
C SER A 16 -49.96 25.64 3.39
N CYS A 17 -50.28 25.22 4.61
CA CYS A 17 -49.32 24.91 5.66
C CYS A 17 -48.80 23.48 5.42
N THR A 18 -47.58 23.32 4.92
CA THR A 18 -46.92 22.02 4.87
C THR A 18 -46.05 21.85 6.11
N THR A 19 -46.49 20.97 6.99
CA THR A 19 -45.66 20.37 8.05
C THR A 19 -44.54 19.58 7.39
N VAL A 20 -43.30 20.03 7.57
CA VAL A 20 -42.10 19.26 7.22
C VAL A 20 -41.93 18.21 8.31
N GLU A 21 -42.20 16.94 7.98
CA GLU A 21 -41.77 15.81 8.79
C GLU A 21 -40.24 15.81 8.86
N MET A 22 -39.69 15.96 10.07
CA MET A 22 -38.27 15.77 10.32
C MET A 22 -37.97 14.27 10.24
N ASP A 23 -37.45 13.85 9.10
CA ASP A 23 -36.79 12.55 8.95
C ASP A 23 -35.53 12.53 9.82
N ASN A 24 -35.67 12.01 11.05
CA ASN A 24 -34.57 11.78 11.99
C ASN A 24 -33.77 10.52 11.62
N THR A 25 -33.36 10.41 10.36
CA THR A 25 -32.34 9.44 9.99
C THR A 25 -30.98 10.00 10.45
N PRO A 26 -30.23 9.33 11.34
CA PRO A 26 -28.90 9.79 11.72
C PRO A 26 -28.05 9.85 10.46
N ALA A 27 -27.47 11.01 10.17
CA ALA A 27 -26.51 11.19 9.11
C ALA A 27 -25.24 10.35 9.38
N ILE A 28 -25.29 9.06 9.06
CA ILE A 28 -24.11 8.21 8.90
C ILE A 28 -23.57 8.47 7.47
N ASN A 29 -23.25 9.72 7.18
CA ASN A 29 -22.54 10.16 5.97
C ASN A 29 -21.23 10.86 6.36
N ALA A 30 -20.60 10.45 7.46
CA ALA A 30 -19.15 10.43 7.48
C ALA A 30 -18.76 9.23 6.62
N THR A 31 -18.49 9.48 5.34
CA THR A 31 -17.81 8.54 4.45
C THR A 31 -16.58 8.03 5.20
N LEU A 32 -16.66 6.83 5.77
CA LEU A 32 -15.51 6.10 6.29
C LEU A 32 -14.67 5.74 5.05
N GLN A 33 -13.91 6.73 4.62
CA GLN A 33 -13.24 6.74 3.34
C GLN A 33 -12.09 5.75 3.47
N ALA A 34 -12.20 4.63 2.74
CA ALA A 34 -11.37 3.44 2.83
C ALA A 34 -9.91 3.74 3.20
N ASP A 35 -9.42 3.09 4.25
CA ASP A 35 -8.10 3.33 4.84
C ASP A 35 -7.23 2.06 4.78
N TYR A 36 -5.92 2.26 4.73
CA TYR A 36 -4.95 1.17 4.72
C TYR A 36 -4.78 0.71 6.18
N HIS A 37 -5.62 -0.23 6.63
CA HIS A 37 -5.49 -0.78 7.98
C HIS A 37 -4.37 -1.81 8.06
N GLY A 38 -3.13 -1.33 8.18
CA GLY A 38 -1.95 -2.14 8.45
C GLY A 38 -1.85 -2.60 9.91
N PHE A 39 -0.69 -3.15 10.26
CA PHE A 39 -0.34 -3.53 11.63
C PHE A 39 1.04 -2.97 12.00
N ASP A 40 1.31 -2.88 13.31
CA ASP A 40 2.65 -2.55 13.81
C ASP A 40 3.50 -3.82 13.92
N TYR A 41 4.73 -3.75 13.42
CA TYR A 41 5.74 -4.78 13.62
C TYR A 41 7.06 -4.14 14.05
N GLN A 42 7.49 -4.48 15.26
CA GLN A 42 8.71 -3.94 15.88
C GLN A 42 8.73 -2.39 15.89
N GLY A 43 7.56 -1.75 16.04
CA GLY A 43 7.43 -0.30 16.03
C GLY A 43 7.40 0.33 14.63
N ASN A 44 7.24 -0.45 13.56
CA ASN A 44 7.12 0.00 12.18
C ASN A 44 5.74 -0.37 11.61
N TYR A 45 5.18 0.49 10.77
CA TYR A 45 3.87 0.25 10.16
C TYR A 45 4.01 -0.64 8.91
N VAL A 46 3.22 -1.70 8.80
CA VAL A 46 3.24 -2.63 7.66
C VAL A 46 1.82 -2.83 7.11
N TRP A 47 1.66 -2.75 5.79
CA TRP A 47 0.43 -3.13 5.10
C TRP A 47 0.72 -3.76 3.74
N ALA A 48 -0.07 -4.78 3.37
CA ALA A 48 -0.01 -5.43 2.06
C ALA A 48 -1.41 -5.78 1.54
N GLY A 49 -1.59 -5.77 0.22
CA GLY A 49 -2.90 -5.93 -0.40
C GLY A 49 -3.46 -7.36 -0.42
N ALA A 50 -2.68 -8.39 -0.09
CA ALA A 50 -3.10 -9.79 -0.22
C ALA A 50 -4.33 -10.12 0.64
N MET A 51 -4.43 -9.57 1.86
CA MET A 51 -5.59 -9.82 2.72
C MET A 51 -6.88 -9.21 2.16
N ASN A 52 -6.82 -8.05 1.48
CA ASN A 52 -7.99 -7.51 0.78
C ASN A 52 -8.48 -8.46 -0.32
N LEU A 53 -7.56 -9.04 -1.09
CA LEU A 53 -7.89 -10.02 -2.13
C LEU A 53 -8.54 -11.29 -1.54
N ALA A 54 -7.96 -11.84 -0.46
CA ALA A 54 -8.49 -13.05 0.17
C ALA A 54 -9.87 -12.81 0.80
N TRP A 55 -10.07 -11.67 1.48
CA TRP A 55 -11.37 -11.30 2.05
C TRP A 55 -12.43 -11.11 0.96
N THR A 56 -12.11 -10.37 -0.09
CA THR A 56 -13.01 -10.13 -1.23
C THR A 56 -13.41 -11.45 -1.89
N GLU A 57 -12.44 -12.33 -2.12
CA GLU A 57 -12.71 -13.67 -2.67
C GLU A 57 -13.66 -14.49 -1.78
N MET A 58 -13.45 -14.48 -0.45
CA MET A 58 -14.35 -15.17 0.49
C MET A 58 -15.77 -14.60 0.42
N SER A 59 -15.87 -13.28 0.43
CA SER A 59 -17.14 -12.55 0.40
C SER A 59 -17.91 -12.84 -0.90
N GLU A 60 -17.25 -12.79 -2.05
CA GLU A 60 -17.89 -12.94 -3.36
C GLU A 60 -18.20 -14.39 -3.75
N HIS A 61 -17.29 -15.34 -3.46
CA HIS A 61 -17.33 -16.68 -4.07
C HIS A 61 -17.73 -17.80 -3.10
N VAL A 62 -17.66 -17.56 -1.79
CA VAL A 62 -18.09 -18.52 -0.78
C VAL A 62 -19.34 -18.02 -0.06
N ILE A 63 -19.29 -16.81 0.50
CA ILE A 63 -20.40 -16.25 1.29
C ILE A 63 -21.49 -15.64 0.40
N GLY A 64 -21.12 -15.06 -0.73
CA GLY A 64 -22.03 -14.41 -1.68
C GLY A 64 -22.57 -13.05 -1.20
N ALA A 65 -21.97 -12.46 -0.17
CA ALA A 65 -22.36 -11.18 0.43
C ALA A 65 -21.21 -10.56 1.25
N PRO A 66 -21.24 -9.25 1.55
CA PRO A 66 -20.32 -8.63 2.50
C PRO A 66 -20.31 -9.40 3.82
N ILE A 67 -19.12 -9.69 4.34
CA ILE A 67 -18.96 -10.53 5.53
C ILE A 67 -19.43 -9.75 6.75
N GLN A 68 -20.30 -10.36 7.54
CA GLN A 68 -20.86 -9.81 8.77
C GLN A 68 -20.37 -10.63 9.95
N VAL A 69 -19.93 -9.94 11.00
CA VAL A 69 -19.43 -10.58 12.23
C VAL A 69 -20.13 -10.03 13.46
N ARG A 70 -20.33 -10.90 14.46
CA ARG A 70 -20.85 -10.50 15.76
C ARG A 70 -19.72 -9.98 16.65
N SER A 71 -19.60 -8.66 16.77
CA SER A 71 -18.72 -7.98 17.72
C SER A 71 -19.33 -6.66 18.19
N ASN A 72 -19.18 -6.33 19.47
CA ASN A 72 -19.57 -5.02 20.03
C ASN A 72 -18.41 -4.00 19.99
N LEU A 73 -17.22 -4.40 19.54
CA LEU A 73 -16.06 -3.53 19.46
C LEU A 73 -16.10 -2.70 18.18
N GLN A 74 -16.24 -1.38 18.30
CA GLN A 74 -16.30 -0.47 17.15
C GLN A 74 -15.08 -0.62 16.22
N GLN A 75 -13.89 -0.85 16.78
CA GLN A 75 -12.67 -1.07 16.00
C GLN A 75 -12.76 -2.30 15.08
N VAL A 76 -13.39 -3.39 15.55
CA VAL A 76 -13.60 -4.60 14.75
C VAL A 76 -14.59 -4.31 13.64
N GLN A 77 -15.70 -3.65 13.96
CA GLN A 77 -16.72 -3.27 12.96
C GLN A 77 -16.12 -2.35 11.88
N ASN A 78 -15.28 -1.39 12.26
CA ASN A 78 -14.59 -0.53 11.30
C ASN A 78 -13.67 -1.32 10.38
N ARG A 79 -12.87 -2.26 10.91
CA ARG A 79 -11.97 -3.08 10.10
C ARG A 79 -12.72 -4.03 9.16
N VAL A 80 -13.80 -4.66 9.64
CA VAL A 80 -14.71 -5.48 8.82
C VAL A 80 -15.30 -4.64 7.69
N ASN A 81 -15.78 -3.44 8.00
CA ASN A 81 -16.28 -2.50 6.99
C ASN A 81 -15.21 -2.17 5.96
N SER A 82 -13.97 -1.92 6.37
CA SER A 82 -12.87 -1.63 5.44
C SER A 82 -12.46 -2.83 4.58
N TYR A 83 -12.56 -4.06 5.09
CA TYR A 83 -12.34 -5.24 4.25
C TYR A 83 -13.49 -5.51 3.28
N ASN A 84 -14.73 -5.16 3.65
CA ASN A 84 -15.90 -5.18 2.75
C ASN A 84 -15.88 -4.03 1.72
N HIS A 85 -15.08 -2.99 1.93
CA HIS A 85 -14.86 -1.86 1.01
C HIS A 85 -13.37 -1.71 0.72
N PRO A 86 -12.76 -2.70 0.03
CA PRO A 86 -11.31 -2.83 -0.04
C PRO A 86 -10.67 -1.64 -0.77
N VAL A 87 -9.59 -1.09 -0.18
CA VAL A 87 -8.72 -0.10 -0.84
C VAL A 87 -7.94 -0.69 -2.01
N PHE A 88 -7.74 -2.00 -2.04
CA PHE A 88 -6.92 -2.69 -3.03
C PHE A 88 -7.66 -3.88 -3.62
N THR A 89 -7.67 -3.96 -4.95
CA THR A 89 -8.44 -4.93 -5.72
C THR A 89 -7.59 -5.63 -6.78
N ARG A 90 -8.20 -6.60 -7.47
CA ARG A 90 -7.59 -7.30 -8.60
C ARG A 90 -7.20 -6.36 -9.75
N ASN A 91 -7.82 -5.18 -9.82
CA ASN A 91 -7.54 -4.17 -10.85
C ASN A 91 -6.32 -3.30 -10.51
N ASP A 92 -5.82 -3.38 -9.27
CA ASP A 92 -4.67 -2.60 -8.81
C ASP A 92 -3.33 -3.30 -9.01
N ILE A 93 -3.34 -4.50 -9.60
CA ILE A 93 -2.16 -5.31 -9.79
C ILE A 93 -2.27 -6.21 -11.03
N SER A 94 -1.16 -6.38 -11.74
CA SER A 94 -1.09 -7.26 -12.90
C SER A 94 -1.50 -8.71 -12.54
N VAL A 95 -2.29 -9.35 -13.42
CA VAL A 95 -2.87 -10.69 -13.22
C VAL A 95 -1.84 -11.82 -13.03
N ASP A 96 -0.63 -11.63 -13.54
CA ASP A 96 0.50 -12.53 -13.35
C ASP A 96 1.12 -12.45 -11.95
N SER A 97 0.90 -11.36 -11.23
CA SER A 97 1.56 -11.01 -9.97
C SER A 97 0.82 -11.48 -8.71
N PHE A 98 -0.35 -12.12 -8.87
CA PHE A 98 -1.10 -12.69 -7.74
C PHE A 98 -1.77 -14.03 -8.04
N TYR A 99 -2.09 -14.79 -7.01
CA TYR A 99 -2.96 -15.97 -7.05
C TYR A 99 -4.03 -15.83 -5.97
N ILE A 100 -5.28 -16.16 -6.30
CA ILE A 100 -6.41 -16.12 -5.37
C ILE A 100 -7.21 -17.42 -5.55
N LYS A 101 -7.66 -18.00 -4.44
CA LYS A 101 -8.56 -19.16 -4.45
C LYS A 101 -9.30 -19.26 -3.14
N SER A 102 -10.58 -19.62 -3.22
CA SER A 102 -11.39 -19.99 -2.07
C SER A 102 -12.12 -21.31 -2.27
N GLY A 103 -12.65 -21.86 -1.18
CA GLY A 103 -13.47 -23.06 -1.21
C GLY A 103 -13.45 -23.86 0.09
N TYR A 104 -14.02 -25.06 0.01
CA TYR A 104 -14.29 -25.93 1.14
C TYR A 104 -13.26 -27.05 1.28
N GLY A 105 -12.87 -27.35 2.53
CA GLY A 105 -12.14 -28.53 2.95
C GLY A 105 -10.74 -28.70 2.38
N GLN A 106 -10.14 -29.85 2.72
CA GLN A 106 -8.74 -30.14 2.39
C GLN A 106 -8.43 -30.15 0.90
N LYS A 107 -9.43 -30.48 0.05
CA LYS A 107 -9.28 -30.42 -1.41
C LYS A 107 -8.85 -29.04 -1.88
N THR A 108 -9.37 -27.98 -1.26
CA THR A 108 -9.06 -26.59 -1.61
C THR A 108 -7.64 -26.24 -1.21
N ILE A 109 -7.18 -26.67 -0.03
CA ILE A 109 -5.78 -26.52 0.42
C ILE A 109 -4.81 -27.18 -0.57
N ASN A 110 -5.12 -28.42 -1.00
CA ASN A 110 -4.28 -29.16 -1.94
C ASN A 110 -4.21 -28.46 -3.30
N LEU A 111 -5.34 -27.91 -3.79
CA LEU A 111 -5.38 -27.09 -5.00
C LEU A 111 -4.55 -25.82 -4.85
N ILE A 112 -4.71 -25.09 -3.75
CA ILE A 112 -3.94 -23.86 -3.46
C ILE A 112 -2.45 -24.15 -3.50
N ASN A 113 -1.96 -25.12 -2.72
CA ASN A 113 -0.54 -25.45 -2.64
C ASN A 113 0.04 -25.83 -4.01
N ARG A 114 -0.71 -26.60 -4.81
CA ARG A 114 -0.30 -26.99 -6.16
C ARG A 114 -0.28 -25.80 -7.13
N GLU A 115 -1.38 -25.07 -7.23
CA GLU A 115 -1.58 -24.01 -8.22
C GLU A 115 -0.67 -22.80 -7.93
N VAL A 116 -0.51 -22.41 -6.66
CA VAL A 116 0.38 -21.29 -6.30
C VAL A 116 1.84 -21.63 -6.60
N LYS A 117 2.27 -22.87 -6.37
CA LYS A 117 3.63 -23.33 -6.69
C LYS A 117 3.87 -23.43 -8.20
N GLN A 118 2.85 -23.83 -8.96
CA GLN A 118 2.91 -23.83 -10.42
C GLN A 118 3.03 -22.41 -10.97
N LYS A 119 2.25 -21.46 -10.43
CA LYS A 119 2.28 -20.06 -10.87
C LYS A 119 3.53 -19.32 -10.40
N PHE A 120 4.02 -19.64 -9.21
CA PHE A 120 5.19 -19.01 -8.59
C PHE A 120 6.22 -20.06 -8.16
N PRO A 121 7.02 -20.61 -9.10
CA PRO A 121 8.01 -21.63 -8.79
C PRO A 121 9.10 -21.19 -7.78
N GLN A 122 9.35 -19.89 -7.69
CA GLN A 122 10.32 -19.27 -6.77
C GLN A 122 9.69 -18.83 -5.43
N LYS A 123 8.43 -19.20 -5.16
CA LYS A 123 7.77 -18.89 -3.88
C LYS A 123 8.62 -19.38 -2.70
N SER A 124 8.97 -18.45 -1.82
CA SER A 124 9.78 -18.73 -0.62
C SER A 124 8.96 -19.06 0.63
N LEU A 125 7.67 -18.71 0.63
CA LEU A 125 6.76 -19.10 1.71
C LEU A 125 6.49 -20.61 1.66
N PRO A 126 6.37 -21.29 2.81
CA PRO A 126 6.04 -22.71 2.84
C PRO A 126 4.63 -22.98 2.32
N ASP A 127 4.33 -24.24 2.04
CA ASP A 127 2.98 -24.69 1.73
C ASP A 127 2.08 -24.58 2.98
N LEU A 128 0.78 -24.40 2.75
CA LEU A 128 -0.22 -24.40 3.81
C LEU A 128 -0.25 -25.78 4.47
N LYS A 129 -0.10 -25.82 5.79
CA LYS A 129 -0.12 -27.05 6.62
C LYS A 129 -1.39 -27.16 7.48
N ILE A 130 -2.44 -26.42 7.13
CA ILE A 130 -3.71 -26.40 7.86
C ILE A 130 -4.54 -27.61 7.42
N ASN A 131 -5.15 -28.28 8.39
CA ASN A 131 -6.10 -29.37 8.15
C ASN A 131 -7.52 -28.83 8.24
N LEU A 132 -8.30 -28.99 7.17
CA LEU A 132 -9.68 -28.55 7.09
C LEU A 132 -10.63 -29.74 6.92
N GLY A 133 -11.66 -29.80 7.75
CA GLY A 133 -12.80 -30.69 7.56
C GLY A 133 -13.59 -30.30 6.30
N ASP A 134 -14.43 -31.21 5.79
CA ASP A 134 -15.09 -31.04 4.50
C ASP A 134 -16.00 -29.81 4.40
N LYS A 135 -16.50 -29.31 5.54
CA LYS A 135 -17.35 -28.13 5.64
C LYS A 135 -16.57 -26.86 6.00
N ASP A 136 -15.32 -26.97 6.41
CA ASP A 136 -14.52 -25.79 6.75
C ASP A 136 -14.18 -25.02 5.47
N ILE A 137 -14.09 -23.69 5.57
CA ILE A 137 -13.84 -22.80 4.43
C ILE A 137 -12.46 -22.16 4.54
N ILE A 138 -11.85 -21.91 3.39
CA ILE A 138 -10.65 -21.08 3.27
C ILE A 138 -10.80 -20.14 2.09
N SER A 139 -10.23 -18.94 2.25
CA SER A 139 -9.85 -18.08 1.14
C SER A 139 -8.38 -17.72 1.29
N TYR A 140 -7.67 -17.76 0.18
CA TYR A 140 -6.24 -17.55 0.12
C TYR A 140 -5.91 -16.59 -1.01
N ALA A 141 -4.99 -15.68 -0.73
CA ALA A 141 -4.34 -14.86 -1.75
C ALA A 141 -2.83 -14.88 -1.52
N TYR A 142 -2.10 -14.89 -2.63
CA TYR A 142 -0.65 -14.75 -2.66
C TYR A 142 -0.28 -13.68 -3.67
N LEU A 143 0.61 -12.77 -3.27
CA LEU A 143 1.11 -11.69 -4.10
C LEU A 143 2.64 -11.80 -4.15
N LEU A 144 3.20 -11.75 -5.35
CA LEU A 144 4.64 -11.70 -5.56
C LEU A 144 4.98 -10.62 -6.57
N LYS A 145 5.81 -9.67 -6.15
CA LYS A 145 6.42 -8.65 -6.99
C LYS A 145 7.91 -8.61 -6.66
N GLU A 146 8.73 -8.84 -7.68
CA GLU A 146 10.18 -8.79 -7.59
C GLU A 146 10.68 -7.70 -8.53
N VAL A 147 11.21 -6.62 -7.96
CA VAL A 147 11.62 -5.44 -8.71
C VAL A 147 13.13 -5.24 -8.61
N GLN A 148 13.70 -4.62 -9.65
CA GLN A 148 15.12 -4.30 -9.70
C GLN A 148 15.31 -2.87 -10.18
N TYR A 149 16.34 -2.18 -9.70
CA TYR A 149 16.69 -0.85 -10.22
C TYR A 149 17.28 -0.96 -11.63
N LYS A 150 17.11 0.10 -12.43
CA LYS A 150 17.73 0.15 -13.78
C LYS A 150 19.25 0.01 -13.73
N THR A 151 19.89 0.66 -12.77
CA THR A 151 21.33 0.52 -12.46
C THR A 151 21.49 0.20 -10.98
N PRO A 152 22.18 -0.89 -10.57
CA PRO A 152 22.43 -1.14 -9.15
C PRO A 152 23.15 0.02 -8.46
N PHE A 153 22.82 0.27 -7.20
CA PHE A 153 23.50 1.25 -6.35
C PHE A 153 24.81 0.67 -5.77
N SER A 154 25.63 1.52 -5.17
CA SER A 154 26.82 1.08 -4.43
C SER A 154 26.48 0.78 -2.98
N VAL A 155 27.00 -0.31 -2.43
CA VAL A 155 26.94 -0.58 -0.98
C VAL A 155 27.58 0.58 -0.21
N SER A 156 26.96 0.95 0.91
CA SER A 156 27.45 2.02 1.78
C SER A 156 26.96 1.80 3.22
N THR A 157 27.16 2.81 4.07
CA THR A 157 26.60 2.88 5.41
C THR A 157 25.94 4.24 5.61
N LEU A 158 24.97 4.30 6.53
CA LEU A 158 24.36 5.56 6.99
C LEU A 158 24.05 5.48 8.49
N ASN A 159 23.98 6.63 9.15
CA ASN A 159 23.55 6.72 10.55
C ASN A 159 22.05 7.02 10.59
N PHE A 160 21.23 6.02 10.90
CA PHE A 160 19.78 6.16 11.02
C PHE A 160 19.41 6.40 12.48
N ASN A 161 18.86 7.58 12.80
CA ASN A 161 18.55 7.98 14.18
C ASN A 161 19.69 7.66 15.18
N GLY A 162 20.94 7.95 14.79
CA GLY A 162 22.13 7.72 15.61
C GLY A 162 22.70 6.30 15.59
N GLN A 163 22.08 5.34 14.88
CA GLN A 163 22.60 3.99 14.71
C GLN A 163 23.18 3.78 13.31
N THR A 164 24.43 3.35 13.22
CA THR A 164 25.03 2.99 11.93
C THR A 164 24.43 1.68 11.39
N VAL A 165 23.95 1.71 10.15
CA VAL A 165 23.33 0.59 9.45
C VAL A 165 23.93 0.39 8.08
N GLN A 166 23.78 -0.81 7.52
CA GLN A 166 24.10 -1.06 6.12
C GLN A 166 23.14 -0.27 5.22
N ALA A 167 23.67 0.26 4.14
CA ALA A 167 22.95 1.14 3.24
C ALA A 167 23.40 0.93 1.79
N PHE A 168 22.77 1.68 0.89
CA PHE A 168 23.19 1.82 -0.49
C PHE A 168 23.09 3.28 -0.94
N SER A 169 23.89 3.64 -1.93
CA SER A 169 24.06 5.03 -2.36
C SER A 169 24.26 5.15 -3.86
N ALA A 170 23.87 6.29 -4.42
CA ALA A 170 24.23 6.64 -5.79
C ALA A 170 25.61 7.30 -5.79
N THR A 171 26.57 6.71 -6.51
CA THR A 171 27.97 7.20 -6.57
C THR A 171 28.35 7.73 -7.95
N ASN A 172 27.54 7.48 -8.97
CA ASN A 172 27.76 7.94 -10.34
C ASN A 172 26.46 8.41 -11.01
N THR A 173 26.59 9.06 -12.16
CA THR A 173 25.48 9.63 -12.93
C THR A 173 24.42 8.59 -13.33
N LYS A 174 24.82 7.35 -13.69
CA LYS A 174 23.87 6.30 -14.07
C LYS A 174 22.99 5.90 -12.89
N MET A 175 23.56 5.75 -11.69
CA MET A 175 22.80 5.50 -10.47
C MET A 175 21.89 6.67 -10.10
N ARG A 176 22.36 7.91 -10.25
CA ARG A 176 21.52 9.12 -10.02
C ARG A 176 20.33 9.19 -10.96
N ASN A 177 20.50 8.75 -12.21
CA ASN A 177 19.41 8.69 -13.19
C ASN A 177 18.28 7.71 -12.81
N ASN A 178 18.51 6.80 -11.86
CA ASN A 178 17.43 6.00 -11.29
C ASN A 178 16.47 6.83 -10.44
N ILE A 179 16.88 7.99 -9.94
CA ILE A 179 16.13 8.71 -8.91
C ILE A 179 15.45 9.91 -9.56
N GLN A 180 14.15 10.02 -9.35
CA GLN A 180 13.36 11.21 -9.65
C GLN A 180 12.92 11.86 -8.36
N ILE A 181 13.11 13.17 -8.28
CA ILE A 181 12.57 14.00 -7.19
C ILE A 181 11.20 14.46 -7.66
N LEU A 182 10.16 13.98 -6.98
CA LEU A 182 8.78 14.41 -7.21
C LEU A 182 8.49 15.70 -6.43
N GLN A 183 9.03 15.79 -5.21
CA GLN A 183 8.96 16.98 -4.37
C GLN A 183 10.22 17.10 -3.52
N TYR A 184 10.72 18.31 -3.32
CA TYR A 184 11.82 18.61 -2.42
C TYR A 184 11.59 19.95 -1.73
N ASP A 185 11.36 19.89 -0.41
CA ASP A 185 11.25 21.09 0.41
C ASP A 185 12.60 21.40 1.08
N ASN A 186 13.28 20.36 1.58
CA ASN A 186 14.63 20.41 2.16
C ASN A 186 15.19 18.98 2.37
N ASP A 187 16.43 18.88 2.88
CA ASP A 187 17.14 17.61 3.18
C ASP A 187 16.38 16.64 4.12
N ASP A 188 15.39 17.13 4.86
CA ASP A 188 14.56 16.34 5.78
C ASP A 188 13.11 16.15 5.30
N ARG A 189 12.73 16.73 4.16
CA ARG A 189 11.40 16.58 3.59
C ARG A 189 11.42 16.53 2.06
N PHE A 190 11.20 15.33 1.53
CA PHE A 190 11.22 15.07 0.10
C PHE A 190 10.42 13.81 -0.27
N VAL A 191 10.04 13.74 -1.55
CA VAL A 191 9.35 12.61 -2.19
C VAL A 191 10.15 12.19 -3.40
N LEU A 192 10.55 10.91 -3.45
CA LEU A 192 11.32 10.33 -4.54
C LEU A 192 10.55 9.20 -5.22
N GLU A 193 10.76 9.03 -6.52
CA GLU A 193 10.50 7.81 -7.26
C GLU A 193 11.82 7.15 -7.66
N LEU A 194 11.97 5.87 -7.37
CA LEU A 194 13.09 5.05 -7.84
C LEU A 194 12.67 4.28 -9.10
N LYS A 195 13.32 4.57 -10.22
CA LYS A 195 13.09 3.90 -11.49
C LYS A 195 13.53 2.45 -11.45
N LEU A 196 12.59 1.59 -11.76
CA LEU A 196 12.76 0.15 -11.85
C LEU A 196 13.01 -0.29 -13.30
N LYS A 197 13.55 -1.50 -13.48
CA LYS A 197 13.69 -2.14 -14.80
C LYS A 197 12.32 -2.42 -15.42
N ASP A 198 11.44 -3.04 -14.64
CA ASP A 198 10.04 -3.18 -15.02
C ASP A 198 9.30 -1.88 -14.74
N VAL A 199 8.83 -1.24 -15.81
CA VAL A 199 8.06 0.01 -15.71
C VAL A 199 6.63 -0.21 -15.24
N LYS A 200 6.19 -1.48 -15.16
CA LYS A 200 4.91 -1.85 -14.57
C LYS A 200 4.88 -1.68 -13.06
N ASP A 201 6.03 -1.51 -12.42
CA ASP A 201 6.11 -1.29 -10.98
C ASP A 201 6.70 0.09 -10.69
N LYS A 202 6.19 0.72 -9.64
CA LYS A 202 6.68 1.99 -9.12
C LYS A 202 7.07 1.83 -7.66
N LEU A 203 8.20 2.45 -7.29
CA LEU A 203 8.73 2.45 -5.93
C LEU A 203 8.97 3.89 -5.48
N PHE A 204 8.30 4.29 -4.42
CA PHE A 204 8.40 5.64 -3.85
C PHE A 204 9.05 5.62 -2.47
N LEU A 205 9.81 6.68 -2.19
CA LEU A 205 10.43 6.95 -0.89
C LEU A 205 10.01 8.34 -0.40
N VAL A 206 9.45 8.43 0.79
CA VAL A 206 8.88 9.68 1.33
C VAL A 206 9.43 9.97 2.72
N LYS A 207 10.22 11.05 2.88
CA LYS A 207 10.82 11.46 4.16
C LYS A 207 10.16 12.74 4.68
N GLY A 208 10.03 12.87 6.01
CA GLY A 208 9.53 14.08 6.68
C GLY A 208 8.02 14.15 6.88
N TYR A 209 7.37 12.99 6.86
CA TYR A 209 5.92 12.78 6.97
C TYR A 209 5.59 11.64 7.97
N GLU A 210 6.34 11.53 9.06
CA GLU A 210 6.26 10.43 10.02
C GLU A 210 4.94 10.30 10.77
N ASN A 211 4.19 11.40 10.88
CA ASN A 211 2.88 11.47 11.56
C ASN A 211 1.70 11.49 10.59
N THR A 212 1.96 11.24 9.29
CA THR A 212 0.96 11.25 8.23
C THR A 212 0.41 9.84 8.01
N SER A 213 -0.89 9.71 7.74
CA SER A 213 -1.49 8.41 7.46
C SER A 213 -1.03 7.84 6.10
N ALA A 214 -1.08 6.52 5.95
CA ALA A 214 -0.72 5.87 4.68
C ALA A 214 -1.53 6.41 3.49
N LYS A 215 -2.81 6.71 3.70
CA LYS A 215 -3.69 7.30 2.70
C LYS A 215 -3.28 8.71 2.29
N GLU A 216 -2.94 9.57 3.25
CA GLU A 216 -2.45 10.93 2.97
C GLU A 216 -1.09 10.88 2.24
N ILE A 217 -0.23 9.91 2.57
CA ILE A 217 1.03 9.69 1.82
C ILE A 217 0.77 9.32 0.36
N ILE A 218 -0.24 8.48 0.10
CA ILE A 218 -0.61 8.11 -1.28
C ILE A 218 -1.16 9.33 -2.03
N GLN A 219 -2.02 10.11 -1.39
CA GLN A 219 -2.53 11.36 -1.97
C GLN A 219 -1.39 12.35 -2.25
N LEU A 220 -0.41 12.47 -1.35
CA LEU A 220 0.79 13.28 -1.55
C LEU A 220 1.58 12.82 -2.79
N ILE A 221 1.77 11.51 -2.96
CA ILE A 221 2.45 10.95 -4.13
C ILE A 221 1.66 11.28 -5.40
N ASP A 222 0.36 10.95 -5.43
CA ASP A 222 -0.49 11.13 -6.60
C ASP A 222 -0.57 12.59 -7.04
N ASN A 223 -0.61 13.55 -6.10
CA ASN A 223 -0.59 14.99 -6.38
C ASN A 223 0.74 15.49 -6.97
N ASN A 224 1.84 14.76 -6.79
CA ASN A 224 3.16 15.11 -7.30
C ASN A 224 3.58 14.27 -8.51
N ILE A 225 2.74 13.34 -9.00
CA ILE A 225 3.01 12.61 -10.24
C ILE A 225 3.05 13.59 -11.41
N GLY A 226 4.19 13.65 -12.11
CA GLY A 226 4.43 14.55 -13.24
C GLY A 226 5.45 15.65 -12.95
N SER A 227 5.68 15.97 -11.68
CA SER A 227 6.88 16.69 -11.24
C SER A 227 8.09 15.76 -11.40
N SER A 228 9.14 16.20 -12.09
CA SER A 228 10.31 15.35 -12.34
C SER A 228 11.58 16.18 -12.39
N GLU A 229 12.17 16.44 -11.23
CA GLU A 229 13.55 16.88 -11.16
C GLU A 229 14.50 15.66 -11.10
N LYS A 230 15.59 15.71 -11.87
CA LYS A 230 16.67 14.71 -11.81
C LYS A 230 17.75 15.19 -10.86
N LEU A 231 18.42 14.26 -10.20
CA LEU A 231 19.61 14.57 -9.41
C LEU A 231 20.72 15.13 -10.31
N ASN A 232 21.39 16.18 -9.84
CA ASN A 232 22.61 16.70 -10.45
C ASN A 232 23.86 15.98 -9.89
N SER A 233 25.05 16.31 -10.41
CA SER A 233 26.30 15.64 -10.04
C SER A 233 26.71 15.82 -8.58
N ARG A 234 26.26 16.90 -7.92
CA ARG A 234 26.56 17.23 -6.52
C ARG A 234 25.54 16.66 -5.53
N ASP A 235 24.36 16.26 -5.98
CA ASP A 235 23.33 15.71 -5.10
C ASP A 235 23.73 14.34 -4.54
N GLU A 236 23.35 14.08 -3.29
CA GLU A 236 23.62 12.84 -2.58
C GLU A 236 22.35 12.03 -2.40
N PHE A 237 22.45 10.71 -2.53
CA PHE A 237 21.37 9.78 -2.19
C PHE A 237 21.91 8.62 -1.37
N LYS A 238 21.22 8.30 -0.27
CA LYS A 238 21.48 7.10 0.55
C LYS A 238 20.18 6.55 1.13
N ALA A 239 20.07 5.22 1.15
CA ALA A 239 18.94 4.52 1.75
C ALA A 239 19.41 3.28 2.54
N PRO A 240 18.77 2.93 3.68
CA PRO A 240 19.10 1.73 4.43
C PRO A 240 18.77 0.44 3.68
N LYS A 241 19.56 -0.61 3.91
CA LYS A 241 19.14 -1.98 3.54
C LYS A 241 18.11 -2.48 4.53
N LEU A 242 16.99 -3.00 4.03
CA LEU A 242 15.86 -3.48 4.85
C LEU A 242 15.61 -4.96 4.65
N VAL A 243 15.22 -5.62 5.74
CA VAL A 243 14.72 -7.00 5.78
C VAL A 243 13.51 -7.04 6.69
N LEU A 244 12.36 -7.41 6.11
CA LEU A 244 11.12 -7.71 6.80
C LEU A 244 10.76 -9.16 6.50
N ASP A 245 10.59 -9.96 7.56
CA ASP A 245 10.02 -11.30 7.51
C ASP A 245 9.10 -11.41 8.73
N VAL A 246 7.80 -11.33 8.49
CA VAL A 246 6.78 -11.28 9.55
C VAL A 246 5.62 -12.21 9.23
N SER A 247 5.15 -12.89 10.26
CA SER A 247 3.86 -13.59 10.29
C SER A 247 2.99 -12.88 11.32
N HIS A 248 1.87 -12.30 10.88
CA HIS A 248 0.95 -11.57 11.74
C HIS A 248 -0.41 -12.26 11.77
N GLN A 249 -0.89 -12.61 12.97
CA GLN A 249 -2.25 -13.11 13.19
C GLN A 249 -3.14 -11.97 13.70
N HIS A 250 -4.24 -11.72 13.00
CA HIS A 250 -5.22 -10.70 13.38
C HIS A 250 -6.07 -11.19 14.55
N GLN A 251 -5.56 -11.07 15.77
CA GLN A 251 -6.21 -11.61 16.98
C GLN A 251 -7.62 -11.05 17.19
N ASP A 252 -7.86 -9.79 16.81
CA ASP A 252 -9.17 -9.14 16.90
C ASP A 252 -10.27 -9.85 16.10
N PHE A 253 -9.90 -10.66 15.10
CA PHE A 253 -10.83 -11.38 14.24
C PHE A 253 -11.08 -12.81 14.71
N ILE A 254 -10.22 -13.36 15.57
CA ILE A 254 -10.29 -14.78 15.93
C ILE A 254 -11.52 -15.06 16.80
N ASN A 255 -12.20 -16.17 16.52
CA ASN A 255 -13.44 -16.60 17.16
C ASN A 255 -14.62 -15.65 16.98
N LEU A 256 -14.55 -14.67 16.08
CA LEU A 256 -15.70 -13.86 15.72
C LEU A 256 -16.74 -14.70 14.96
N PRO A 257 -17.98 -14.82 15.46
CA PRO A 257 -19.05 -15.53 14.75
C PRO A 257 -19.46 -14.78 13.49
N ILE A 258 -19.58 -15.50 12.38
CA ILE A 258 -20.16 -15.00 11.15
C ILE A 258 -21.69 -14.97 11.30
N THR A 259 -22.33 -13.90 10.83
CA THR A 259 -23.80 -13.73 10.93
C THR A 259 -24.52 -13.74 9.58
N ASN A 260 -23.80 -13.94 8.48
CA ASN A 260 -24.39 -14.14 7.16
C ASN A 260 -25.27 -15.40 7.16
N THR A 261 -26.43 -15.32 6.50
CA THR A 261 -27.37 -16.44 6.36
C THR A 261 -26.68 -17.67 5.76
N GLY A 262 -26.80 -18.83 6.39
CA GLY A 262 -26.15 -20.08 5.99
C GLY A 262 -24.72 -20.26 6.51
N PHE A 263 -24.14 -19.25 7.17
CA PHE A 263 -22.80 -19.26 7.75
C PHE A 263 -22.80 -19.03 9.28
N GLU A 264 -23.95 -19.14 9.94
CA GLU A 264 -24.12 -18.80 11.35
C GLU A 264 -23.34 -19.70 12.32
N ASN A 265 -22.93 -20.89 11.85
CA ASN A 265 -22.11 -21.84 12.60
C ASN A 265 -20.60 -21.65 12.35
N TYR A 266 -20.20 -20.68 11.53
CA TYR A 266 -18.80 -20.39 11.23
C TYR A 266 -18.24 -19.32 12.16
N VAL A 267 -16.96 -19.49 12.49
CA VAL A 267 -16.14 -18.48 13.14
C VAL A 267 -14.87 -18.28 12.33
N ILE A 268 -14.25 -17.11 12.43
CA ILE A 268 -12.90 -16.91 11.89
C ILE A 268 -11.92 -17.62 12.83
N SER A 269 -11.44 -18.80 12.43
CA SER A 269 -10.49 -19.59 13.23
C SER A 269 -9.04 -19.10 13.09
N THR A 270 -8.71 -18.53 11.94
CA THR A 270 -7.39 -17.96 11.65
C THR A 270 -7.48 -16.86 10.60
N MET A 271 -6.62 -15.85 10.73
CA MET A 271 -6.46 -14.77 9.75
C MET A 271 -5.01 -14.30 9.84
N ILE A 272 -4.16 -14.89 9.00
CA ILE A 272 -2.70 -14.71 9.05
C ILE A 272 -2.21 -14.02 7.78
N GLU A 273 -1.36 -13.02 7.95
CA GLU A 273 -0.55 -12.43 6.88
C GLU A 273 0.90 -12.81 7.05
N ASN A 274 1.50 -13.40 6.01
CA ASN A 274 2.94 -13.64 5.95
C ASN A 274 3.54 -12.67 4.94
N ILE A 275 4.36 -11.74 5.41
CA ILE A 275 4.94 -10.67 4.58
C ILE A 275 6.46 -10.81 4.63
N LYS A 276 7.06 -10.95 3.44
CA LYS A 276 8.51 -10.89 3.24
C LYS A 276 8.83 -9.74 2.30
N PHE A 277 9.70 -8.84 2.73
CA PHE A 277 10.17 -7.70 1.95
C PHE A 277 11.65 -7.48 2.18
N ASN A 278 12.41 -7.29 1.10
CA ASN A 278 13.83 -6.96 1.15
C ASN A 278 14.09 -5.78 0.23
N MET A 279 14.95 -4.86 0.67
CA MET A 279 15.40 -3.72 -0.13
C MET A 279 16.91 -3.56 0.07
N ASP A 280 17.67 -3.66 -1.02
CA ASP A 280 19.13 -3.55 -1.01
C ASP A 280 19.63 -2.70 -2.20
N GLU A 281 20.91 -2.80 -2.53
CA GLU A 281 21.56 -2.05 -3.61
C GLU A 281 21.30 -2.61 -5.02
N ILE A 282 20.80 -3.84 -5.16
CA ILE A 282 20.73 -4.56 -6.44
C ILE A 282 19.28 -4.75 -6.90
N GLY A 283 18.46 -5.35 -6.04
CA GLY A 283 17.55 -6.43 -6.48
C GLY A 283 18.26 -7.81 -6.43
N ALA A 284 18.04 -8.74 -7.37
CA ALA A 284 18.69 -10.08 -7.39
C ALA A 284 19.58 -10.36 -8.64
N LYS A 285 20.89 -10.58 -8.40
CA LYS A 285 22.10 -11.04 -9.18
C LYS A 285 22.42 -10.51 -10.63
N VAL A 286 23.71 -10.59 -11.03
CA VAL A 286 24.60 -9.58 -11.69
C VAL A 286 25.44 -10.15 -12.86
N GLU A 287 25.88 -9.27 -13.80
CA GLU A 287 27.25 -9.22 -14.41
C GLU A 287 27.58 -7.81 -15.01
N ASN A 288 28.86 -7.57 -15.37
CA ASN A 288 29.71 -6.35 -15.21
C ASN A 288 29.99 -5.53 -16.49
N GLU A 289 30.12 -4.16 -16.43
CA GLU A 289 31.11 -3.34 -17.23
C GLU A 289 31.17 -1.80 -16.91
N ALA A 290 32.36 -1.18 -17.14
CA ALA A 290 32.63 0.14 -17.81
C ALA A 290 33.25 1.37 -17.04
N TYR A 291 33.69 2.36 -17.85
CA TYR A 291 34.91 3.23 -17.84
C TYR A 291 34.76 4.72 -17.43
N ILE A 292 35.84 5.53 -17.59
CA ILE A 292 36.09 6.95 -17.18
C ILE A 292 35.61 8.04 -18.17
N GLY A 293 35.30 9.25 -17.67
CA GLY A 293 35.21 10.49 -18.46
C GLY A 293 35.39 11.77 -17.62
N PHE A 294 35.95 12.83 -18.21
CA PHE A 294 36.22 14.15 -17.59
C PHE A 294 35.23 15.23 -18.07
N THR A 295 35.06 16.32 -17.30
CA THR A 295 34.26 17.51 -17.69
C THR A 295 35.02 18.82 -17.43
N SER A 296 34.86 19.81 -18.31
CA SER A 296 35.35 21.19 -18.13
C SER A 296 34.33 22.09 -17.41
N SER A 297 34.82 23.15 -16.77
CA SER A 297 34.05 24.07 -15.93
C SER A 297 33.43 25.23 -16.72
N ALA A 298 32.13 25.46 -16.56
CA ALA A 298 31.50 26.77 -16.80
C ALA A 298 30.28 27.00 -15.89
N SER A 299 30.29 28.18 -15.25
CA SER A 299 29.24 28.90 -14.50
C SER A 299 28.38 28.16 -13.48
N SER A 300 28.74 28.36 -12.20
CA SER A 300 27.98 27.98 -11.02
C SER A 300 26.77 28.91 -10.82
N VAL A 301 25.57 28.46 -11.19
CA VAL A 301 24.42 28.74 -10.32
C VAL A 301 24.69 27.96 -9.04
N VAL A 302 24.80 28.64 -7.91
CA VAL A 302 24.94 27.98 -6.60
C VAL A 302 23.60 27.31 -6.28
N ASN A 303 23.32 26.19 -6.93
CA ASN A 303 22.34 25.23 -6.45
C ASN A 303 23.02 24.51 -5.29
N THR A 304 22.53 24.73 -4.06
CA THR A 304 23.02 24.02 -2.88
C THR A 304 22.78 22.52 -3.12
N PRO A 305 23.80 21.65 -3.00
CA PRO A 305 23.60 20.21 -3.23
C PRO A 305 22.49 19.66 -2.35
N LYS A 306 21.56 18.89 -2.94
CA LYS A 306 20.46 18.25 -2.20
C LYS A 306 20.96 16.98 -1.52
N ARG A 307 20.66 16.80 -0.23
CA ARG A 307 21.01 15.58 0.51
C ARG A 307 19.77 14.72 0.70
N LEU A 308 19.53 13.83 -0.26
CA LEU A 308 18.39 12.91 -0.29
C LEU A 308 18.72 11.63 0.50
N ILE A 309 18.93 11.80 1.81
CA ILE A 309 19.40 10.75 2.71
C ILE A 309 18.25 10.29 3.61
N LEU A 310 17.94 8.99 3.58
CA LEU A 310 16.94 8.37 4.47
C LEU A 310 17.58 7.95 5.81
N ASP A 311 17.94 8.93 6.62
CA ASP A 311 18.56 8.80 7.96
C ASP A 311 17.59 8.98 9.14
N LYS A 312 16.31 9.21 8.85
CA LYS A 312 15.21 9.46 9.78
C LYS A 312 13.94 8.76 9.25
N PRO A 313 12.85 8.66 10.03
CA PRO A 313 11.64 7.96 9.60
C PRO A 313 11.14 8.36 8.21
N TYR A 314 10.69 7.36 7.46
CA TYR A 314 10.28 7.51 6.07
C TYR A 314 9.29 6.41 5.67
N TRP A 315 8.60 6.64 4.55
CA TRP A 315 7.67 5.67 3.96
C TRP A 315 8.27 5.05 2.71
N ILE A 316 7.94 3.78 2.49
CA ILE A 316 8.14 3.04 1.24
C ILE A 316 6.77 2.65 0.72
N ILE A 317 6.51 2.96 -0.55
CA ILE A 317 5.25 2.65 -1.23
C ILE A 317 5.59 1.92 -2.53
N MET A 318 4.95 0.78 -2.76
CA MET A 318 5.08 0.03 -4.02
C MET A 318 3.71 -0.15 -4.66
N LYS A 319 3.63 0.15 -5.96
CA LYS A 319 2.38 0.24 -6.72
C LYS A 319 2.57 -0.29 -8.14
N ASP A 320 1.58 -1.00 -8.66
CA ASP A 320 1.55 -1.31 -10.10
C ASP A 320 1.22 -0.03 -10.87
N SER A 321 1.94 0.24 -11.94
CA SER A 321 1.84 1.48 -12.72
C SER A 321 0.43 1.75 -13.26
N GLN A 322 -0.35 0.69 -13.49
CA GLN A 322 -1.73 0.77 -13.97
C GLN A 322 -2.76 0.68 -12.82
N GLY A 323 -2.33 0.28 -11.62
CA GLY A 323 -3.19 0.23 -10.45
C GLY A 323 -3.44 1.62 -9.87
N GLN A 324 -4.57 1.80 -9.17
CA GLN A 324 -4.85 3.04 -8.46
C GLN A 324 -4.27 2.99 -7.04
N SER A 325 -4.30 1.83 -6.41
CA SER A 325 -3.77 1.62 -5.07
C SER A 325 -2.42 0.91 -5.05
N PRO A 326 -1.56 1.20 -4.06
CA PRO A 326 -0.35 0.41 -3.84
C PRO A 326 -0.70 -1.02 -3.41
N TYR A 327 0.19 -1.95 -3.72
CA TYR A 327 0.10 -3.32 -3.21
C TYR A 327 0.90 -3.52 -1.91
N PHE A 328 1.81 -2.61 -1.57
CA PHE A 328 2.63 -2.66 -0.36
C PHE A 328 2.97 -1.27 0.18
N ILE A 329 2.89 -1.13 1.50
CA ILE A 329 3.23 0.10 2.24
C ILE A 329 4.03 -0.27 3.49
N LEU A 330 5.14 0.41 3.70
CA LEU A 330 5.97 0.28 4.90
C LEU A 330 6.32 1.67 5.45
N GLY A 331 5.91 1.93 6.69
CA GLY A 331 6.32 3.10 7.45
C GLY A 331 7.49 2.75 8.35
N VAL A 332 8.71 3.07 7.91
CA VAL A 332 9.95 2.82 8.65
C VAL A 332 10.13 3.91 9.69
N LYS A 333 9.93 3.58 10.97
CA LYS A 333 10.02 4.51 12.11
C LYS A 333 11.30 4.31 12.91
N ASN A 334 11.92 3.14 12.84
CA ASN A 334 13.12 2.81 13.59
C ASN A 334 14.05 1.86 12.80
N SER A 335 15.21 1.57 13.36
CA SER A 335 16.25 0.76 12.73
C SER A 335 16.06 -0.77 12.85
N LYS A 336 14.95 -1.25 13.42
CA LYS A 336 14.77 -2.68 13.73
C LYS A 336 14.70 -3.57 12.48
N LEU A 337 14.18 -3.03 11.37
CA LEU A 337 14.14 -3.70 10.07
C LEU A 337 15.42 -3.50 9.23
N MET A 338 16.41 -2.77 9.75
CA MET A 338 17.63 -2.45 9.02
C MET A 338 18.71 -3.51 9.26
N GLN A 339 19.44 -3.84 8.20
CA GLN A 339 20.62 -4.68 8.35
C GLN A 339 21.71 -3.95 9.14
N LYS A 340 22.13 -4.54 10.25
CA LYS A 340 23.22 -3.99 11.08
C LYS A 340 24.57 -4.25 10.42
N ILE A 341 25.54 -3.38 10.70
CA ILE A 341 26.94 -3.70 10.41
C ILE A 341 27.31 -4.89 11.32
N GLY A 342 27.80 -5.98 10.73
CA GLY A 342 28.29 -7.12 11.51
C GLY A 342 29.32 -6.65 12.53
N LYS A 343 29.33 -7.27 13.72
CA LYS A 343 30.47 -7.12 14.63
C LYS A 343 31.71 -7.76 14.04
#